data_AF-A0A949D5W5-F1
#
_entry.id   AF-A0A949D5W5-F1
#
_cell.length_a   1.000
_cell.length_b   1.000
_cell.length_c   1.000
_cell.angle_alpha   90.00
_cell.angle_beta   90.00
_cell.angle_gamma   90.00
#
_symmetry.space_group_name_H-M   'P 1'
#
loop_
_entity.id
_entity.type
_entity.pdbx_description
1 polymer ?
#
loop_
_entity_poly.entity_id
_entity_poly.type
_entity_poly.pdbx_seq_one_letter_code
_entity_poly.pdbx_strand_id
1 'polypeptide(L)' 'MGGLSIWHWLIIVVVVVLIFGTKKLPNIGGDLAAAIKNFRKGMQDEDKPDAAQLKADPPQGQQGQSTSTDSKDGNTP' A
#
# COMPACT_ATOMS: atom_id res chain seq x y z
N MET A 1 2.66 -28.66 -26.45
CA MET A 1 1.63 -27.70 -26.01
C MET A 1 2.26 -26.74 -25.02
N GLY A 2 3.15 -25.86 -25.52
CA GLY A 2 3.92 -24.91 -24.71
C GLY A 2 3.02 -23.82 -24.18
N GLY A 3 2.51 -24.03 -22.97
CA GLY A 3 1.63 -23.10 -22.28
C GLY A 3 2.28 -21.73 -22.18
N LEU A 4 1.51 -20.73 -22.61
CA LEU A 4 1.61 -19.30 -22.28
C LEU A 4 2.88 -18.94 -21.50
N SER A 5 3.96 -18.72 -22.25
CA SER A 5 5.25 -18.27 -21.72
C SER A 5 5.03 -17.07 -20.81
N ILE A 6 5.71 -17.04 -19.66
CA ILE A 6 5.68 -15.92 -18.70
C ILE A 6 5.92 -14.56 -19.39
N TRP A 7 6.68 -14.56 -20.48
CA TRP A 7 6.87 -13.41 -21.34
C TRP A 7 5.58 -12.82 -21.94
N HIS A 8 4.60 -13.65 -22.27
CA HIS A 8 3.30 -13.22 -22.80
C HIS A 8 2.49 -12.46 -21.76
N TRP A 9 2.45 -12.95 -20.52
CA TRP A 9 1.77 -12.27 -19.42
C TRP A 9 2.38 -10.91 -19.11
N LEU A 10 3.71 -10.77 -19.18
CA LEU A 10 4.40 -9.50 -18.98
C LEU A 10 3.99 -8.47 -20.05
N ILE A 11 3.93 -8.90 -21.32
CA ILE A 11 3.49 -8.05 -22.44
C ILE A 11 2.03 -7.60 -22.26
N ILE A 12 1.13 -8.49 -21.83
CA ILE A 12 -0.27 -8.14 -21.57
C ILE A 12 -0.37 -7.09 -20.46
N VAL A 13 0.35 -7.27 -19.36
CA VAL A 13 0.35 -6.31 -18.23
C VAL A 13 0.80 -4.94 -18.72
N VAL A 14 1.86 -4.87 -19.53
CA VAL A 14 2.35 -3.61 -20.09
C VAL A 14 1.28 -2.93 -20.94
N VAL A 15 0.59 -3.65 -21.81
CA VAL A 15 -0.48 -3.08 -22.65
C VAL A 15 -1.64 -2.55 -21.80
N VAL A 16 -2.06 -3.28 -20.77
CA VAL A 16 -3.13 -2.84 -19.86
C VAL A 16 -2.71 -1.57 -19.12
N VAL A 17 -1.46 -1.50 -18.63
CA VAL A 17 -0.92 -0.31 -17.95
C VAL A 17 -0.90 0.90 -18.89
N LEU A 18 -0.57 0.71 -20.18
CA LEU A 18 -0.55 1.78 -21.17
C LEU A 18 -1.96 2.30 -21.47
N ILE A 19 -2.97 1.43 -21.54
CA ILE A 19 -4.38 1.82 -21.79
C ILE A 19 -4.99 2.54 -20.58
N PHE A 20 -4.78 2.01 -19.37
CA PHE A 20 -5.32 2.59 -18.14
C PHE A 20 -4.48 3.78 -17.63
N GLY A 21 -3.22 3.88 -18.06
CA GLY A 21 -2.24 4.86 -17.59
C GLY A 21 -1.71 4.53 -16.19
N THR A 22 -0.44 4.86 -15.93
CA THR A 22 0.22 4.61 -14.63
C THR A 22 -0.36 5.42 -13.47
N LYS A 23 -1.20 6.43 -13.73
CA LYS A 23 -1.82 7.27 -12.70
C LYS A 23 -3.00 6.61 -11.98
N LYS A 24 -3.69 5.66 -12.63
CA LYS A 24 -4.89 5.00 -12.06
C LYS A 24 -4.54 3.69 -11.32
N LEU A 25 -3.45 3.04 -11.70
CA LEU A 25 -2.95 1.80 -11.07
C LEU A 25 -2.59 1.92 -9.57
N PRO A 26 -1.89 2.95 -9.08
CA PRO A 26 -1.51 3.00 -7.66
C PRO A 26 -2.71 3.26 -6.74
N ASN A 27 -3.70 4.01 -7.20
CA ASN A 27 -4.89 4.34 -6.41
C ASN A 27 -5.79 3.09 -6.22
N ILE A 28 -6.03 2.33 -7.28
CA ILE A 28 -6.84 1.09 -7.22
C ILE A 28 -6.01 -0.10 -6.71
N GLY A 29 -4.73 -0.14 -7.05
CA GLY A 29 -3.80 -1.19 -6.65
C GLY A 29 -3.47 -1.17 -5.16
N GLY A 30 -3.43 0.00 -4.53
CA GLY A 30 -3.21 0.12 -3.08
C GLY A 30 -4.29 -0.55 -2.26
N ASP A 31 -5.56 -0.27 -2.55
CA ASP A 31 -6.71 -0.83 -1.84
C ASP A 31 -6.84 -2.35 -2.07
N LEU A 32 -6.62 -2.79 -3.32
CA LEU A 32 -6.64 -4.21 -3.67
C LEU A 32 -5.47 -4.96 -3.02
N ALA A 33 -4.27 -4.35 -3.01
CA ALA A 33 -3.10 -4.93 -2.36
C ALA A 33 -3.26 -5.01 -0.83
N ALA A 34 -3.90 -4.01 -0.20
CA ALA A 34 -4.20 -4.05 1.22
C ALA A 34 -5.17 -5.20 1.57
N ALA A 35 -6.22 -5.38 0.77
CA ALA A 35 -7.15 -6.50 0.93
C ALA A 35 -6.46 -7.87 0.77
N ILE A 36 -5.62 -8.03 -0.27
CA ILE A 36 -4.87 -9.26 -0.51
C ILE A 36 -3.82 -9.50 0.59
N LYS A 37 -3.18 -8.44 1.11
CA LYS A 37 -2.21 -8.54 2.22
C LYS A 37 -2.88 -9.02 3.50
N ASN A 38 -4.06 -8.49 3.83
CA ASN A 38 -4.82 -8.91 4.99
C ASN A 38 -5.34 -10.35 4.84
N PHE A 39 -5.78 -10.72 3.63
CA PHE A 39 -6.18 -12.10 3.32
C PHE A 39 -5.03 -13.09 3.48
N ARG A 40 -3.86 -12.77 2.89
CA ARG A 40 -2.66 -13.60 3.01
C ARG A 40 -2.17 -13.68 4.45
N LYS A 41 -2.29 -12.60 5.23
CA LYS A 41 -1.90 -12.57 6.64
C LYS A 41 -2.84 -13.42 7.49
N GLY A 42 -4.16 -13.32 7.30
CA GLY A 42 -5.14 -14.17 7.96
C GLY A 42 -4.94 -15.66 7.67
N MET A 43 -4.67 -16.03 6.42
CA MET A 43 -4.34 -17.42 6.05
C MET A 43 -3.03 -17.94 6.65
N GLN A 44 -2.04 -17.07 6.91
CA GLN A 44 -0.78 -17.47 7.53
C GLN A 44 -0.87 -17.53 9.07
N ASP A 45 -1.79 -16.77 9.68
CA ASP A 45 -2.03 -16.77 11.13
C ASP A 45 -2.83 -18.04 11.56
N GLU A 46 -3.52 -18.74 10.65
CA GLU A 46 -4.14 -20.06 10.94
C GLU A 46 -3.09 -21.19 11.12
N ASP A 47 -1.88 -21.02 10.59
CA ASP A 47 -0.78 -22.01 10.67
C ASP A 47 0.26 -21.70 11.77
N LYS A 48 0.16 -20.56 12.47
CA LYS A 48 1.09 -20.18 13.55
C LYS A 48 0.37 -19.46 14.70
N PRO A 49 0.37 -20.00 15.93
CA PRO A 49 -0.11 -19.25 17.07
C PRO A 49 0.88 -18.14 17.42
N ASP A 50 0.35 -16.93 17.62
CA ASP A 50 0.98 -15.72 18.18
C ASP A 50 2.06 -14.99 17.36
N ALA A 51 1.66 -13.86 16.73
CA ALA A 51 2.55 -12.70 16.53
C ALA A 51 1.79 -11.38 16.20
N ALA A 52 1.25 -10.74 17.23
CA ALA A 52 1.50 -9.33 17.60
C ALA A 52 1.67 -8.20 16.54
N GLN A 53 1.07 -8.26 15.35
CA GLN A 53 1.23 -7.16 14.36
C GLN A 53 -0.07 -6.81 13.64
N LEU A 54 -0.98 -6.17 14.39
CA LEU A 54 -2.00 -5.27 13.86
C LEU A 54 -1.57 -3.82 14.14
N LYS A 55 -0.41 -3.41 13.59
CA LYS A 55 -0.13 -1.97 13.42
C LYS A 55 -0.67 -1.56 12.07
N ALA A 56 -1.96 -1.20 12.06
CA ALA A 56 -2.51 -0.32 11.06
C ALA A 56 -2.00 1.09 11.36
N ASP A 57 -0.83 1.43 10.81
CA ASP A 57 -0.40 2.83 10.71
C ASP A 57 -1.27 3.48 9.63
N PRO A 58 -2.00 4.58 9.90
CA PRO A 58 -2.79 5.28 8.90
C PRO A 58 -1.88 5.87 7.80
N PRO A 59 -2.43 6.11 6.59
CA PRO A 59 -1.63 6.51 5.44
C PRO A 59 -1.00 7.89 5.67
N GLN A 60 0.32 7.94 5.85
CA GLN A 60 1.08 9.17 5.67
C GLN A 60 1.15 9.50 4.18
N GLY A 61 0.10 10.14 3.68
CA GLY A 61 0.19 10.98 2.50
C GLY A 61 1.15 12.13 2.80
N GLN A 62 2.21 12.26 2.01
CA GLN A 62 3.13 13.38 2.09
C GLN A 62 2.48 14.68 1.58
N GLN A 63 2.65 15.71 2.40
CA GLN A 63 2.90 17.13 2.07
C GLN A 63 1.72 18.03 1.63
N GLY A 64 1.47 19.02 2.50
CA GLY A 64 0.86 20.31 2.11
C GLY A 64 0.37 21.15 3.30
N GLN A 65 1.16 22.15 3.71
CA GLN A 65 0.76 23.45 4.32
C GLN A 65 -0.02 23.42 5.66
N SER A 66 0.36 24.12 6.73
CA SER A 66 0.85 25.51 6.90
C SER A 66 1.41 25.64 8.33
N THR A 67 2.58 26.26 8.56
CA THR A 67 2.73 27.61 9.19
C THR A 67 1.64 27.92 10.23
N SER A 68 1.91 28.15 11.51
CA SER A 68 2.90 29.07 12.10
C SER A 68 3.00 28.83 13.61
N THR A 69 4.16 29.16 14.18
CA THR A 69 4.34 29.82 15.49
C THR A 69 3.28 29.57 16.58
N ASP A 70 3.63 28.82 17.63
CA ASP A 70 3.60 29.40 18.98
C ASP A 70 4.59 28.69 19.93
N SER A 71 5.66 29.43 20.21
CA SER A 71 6.37 29.56 21.48
C SER A 71 6.43 28.35 22.42
N LYS A 72 7.61 27.75 22.40
CA LYS A 72 8.20 26.98 23.49
C LYS A 72 8.52 27.90 24.69
N ASP A 73 8.39 27.34 25.89
CA ASP A 73 9.07 27.72 27.13
C ASP A 73 8.63 29.02 27.85
N GLY A 74 8.27 28.87 29.14
CA GLY A 74 8.35 30.00 30.07
C GLY A 74 7.52 29.92 31.34
N ASN A 75 7.85 29.00 32.25
CA ASN A 75 7.52 29.10 33.68
C ASN A 75 7.80 30.50 34.25
N THR A 76 6.83 31.17 34.87
CA THR A 76 7.01 32.08 36.03
C THR A 76 5.63 32.50 36.61
N PRO A 77 5.57 32.90 37.90
CA PRO A 77 4.76 32.29 38.98
C PRO A 77 3.25 32.53 38.93
#